data_AF-A0A3B8MJW0-F1
#
_entry.id   AF-A0A3B8MJW0-F1
#
_cell.length_a   1.000
_cell.length_b   1.000
_cell.length_c   1.000
_cell.angle_alpha   90.00
_cell.angle_beta   90.00
_cell.angle_gamma   90.00
#
_symmetry.space_group_name_H-M   'P 1'
#
loop_
_entity.id
_entity.type
_entity.pdbx_description
1 polymer ?
#
loop_
_entity_poly.entity_id
_entity_poly.type
_entity_poly.pdbx_seq_one_letter_code
_entity_poly.pdbx_strand_id
1 'polypeptide(L)'
;MTPYFRPVVWGGNRLASAYGKQIPSDDIGESFEVSAVPEMESVVASGPLARKNVQDLTTDYGPAFLGETVYERYDGEFPLLIKLLDANDDLSIQVHPDDTYARTNQLGNFGKMEAWYVLRSEEGRVASGMKPGVDKQALVEAIDAGTVEDVVEFHSVSAGDIVYLRPGSVHALCKGVMVYEVQQSSSITFRLYDYKRPDADENLRELHID
;
A
#
# COMPACT_ATOMS: atom_id res chain seq x y z
N MET A 1 9.73 16.52 3.59
CA MET A 1 8.55 16.51 2.71
C MET A 1 7.32 16.74 3.57
N THR A 2 6.29 17.38 3.03
CA THR A 2 4.94 17.39 3.58
C THR A 2 4.22 16.17 2.98
N PRO A 3 3.76 15.21 3.81
CA PRO A 3 3.12 14.01 3.32
C PRO A 3 1.67 14.28 2.86
N TYR A 4 1.16 13.39 2.02
CA TYR A 4 -0.27 13.26 1.78
C TYR A 4 -0.86 12.29 2.81
N PHE A 5 -1.94 12.66 3.49
CA PHE A 5 -2.63 11.81 4.46
C PHE A 5 -3.91 11.27 3.84
N ARG A 6 -4.06 9.95 3.81
CA ARG A 6 -5.22 9.29 3.22
C ARG A 6 -6.19 8.78 4.31
N PRO A 7 -7.42 9.31 4.37
CA PRO A 7 -8.46 8.73 5.19
C PRO A 7 -8.93 7.40 4.57
N VAL A 8 -9.15 6.40 5.43
CA VAL A 8 -9.60 5.07 5.03
C VAL A 8 -10.43 4.44 6.16
N VAL A 9 -11.36 3.56 5.80
CA VAL A 9 -12.29 2.91 6.74
C VAL A 9 -11.63 2.11 7.86
N TRP A 10 -10.40 1.65 7.66
CA TRP A 10 -9.60 0.91 8.62
C TRP A 10 -8.56 1.77 9.34
N GLY A 11 -8.57 3.09 9.07
CA GLY A 11 -7.61 4.04 9.59
C GLY A 11 -7.84 4.38 11.06
N GLY A 12 -6.92 5.15 11.60
CA GLY A 12 -6.92 5.52 13.01
C GLY A 12 -6.11 6.79 13.26
N ASN A 13 -5.67 6.95 14.51
CA ASN A 13 -4.89 8.10 14.94
C ASN A 13 -3.55 7.73 15.57
N ARG A 14 -3.07 6.48 15.42
CA ARG A 14 -1.80 6.07 16.03
C ARG A 14 -0.59 6.70 15.34
N LEU A 15 -0.72 7.16 14.09
CA LEU A 15 0.30 8.02 13.47
C LEU A 15 0.52 9.31 14.27
N ALA A 16 -0.54 9.93 14.80
CA ALA A 16 -0.40 11.09 15.66
C ALA A 16 0.08 10.72 17.06
N SER A 17 -0.59 9.75 17.71
CA SER A 17 -0.33 9.44 19.12
C SER A 17 1.02 8.72 19.37
N ALA A 18 1.51 7.92 18.42
CA ALA A 18 2.78 7.20 18.55
C ALA A 18 3.97 7.89 17.86
N TYR A 19 3.74 8.66 16.78
CA TYR A 19 4.81 9.28 15.99
C TYR A 19 4.73 10.81 15.90
N GLY A 20 3.78 11.44 16.58
CA GLY A 20 3.64 12.90 16.64
C GLY A 20 3.24 13.55 15.33
N LYS A 21 2.71 12.78 14.36
CA LYS A 21 2.29 13.33 13.07
C LYS A 21 1.09 14.25 13.23
N GLN A 22 1.09 15.36 12.50
CA GLN A 22 -0.02 16.30 12.45
C GLN A 22 -1.02 15.83 11.40
N ILE A 23 -1.89 14.90 11.79
CA ILE A 23 -2.91 14.33 10.90
C ILE A 23 -4.18 15.21 10.88
N PRO A 24 -4.90 15.28 9.74
CA PRO A 24 -6.08 16.13 9.63
C PRO A 24 -7.35 15.55 10.28
N SER A 25 -7.38 14.26 10.59
CA SER A 25 -8.54 13.53 11.13
C SER A 25 -8.12 12.24 11.83
N ASP A 26 -9.05 11.58 12.55
CA ASP A 26 -8.80 10.35 13.32
C ASP A 26 -8.97 9.05 12.51
N ASP A 27 -9.20 9.13 11.20
CA ASP A 27 -9.42 8.01 10.27
C ASP A 27 -8.28 7.86 9.24
N ILE A 28 -7.10 8.39 9.56
CA ILE A 28 -5.94 8.31 8.67
C ILE A 28 -5.28 6.94 8.80
N GLY A 29 -5.34 6.15 7.73
CA GLY A 29 -4.65 4.86 7.67
C GLY A 29 -3.35 4.90 6.89
N GLU A 30 -3.15 5.86 5.98
CA GLU A 30 -1.91 5.99 5.22
C GLU A 30 -1.32 7.41 5.28
N SER A 31 0.00 7.50 5.45
CA SER A 31 0.78 8.74 5.31
C SER A 31 1.84 8.53 4.23
N PHE A 32 1.71 9.24 3.11
CA PHE A 32 2.57 9.12 1.95
C PHE A 32 3.77 10.05 2.13
N GLU A 33 4.87 9.49 2.65
CA GLU A 33 6.07 10.24 3.03
C GLU A 33 6.84 10.75 1.81
N VAL A 34 6.90 9.93 0.76
CA VAL A 34 7.46 10.27 -0.55
C VAL A 34 6.62 9.60 -1.62
N SER A 35 5.91 10.40 -2.40
CA SER A 35 4.98 9.96 -3.43
C SER A 35 5.07 10.86 -4.65
N ALA A 36 5.13 10.24 -5.83
CA ALA A 36 4.89 10.87 -7.12
C ALA A 36 3.56 10.40 -7.75
N VAL A 37 2.71 9.69 -6.99
CA VAL A 37 1.41 9.22 -7.49
C VAL A 37 0.50 10.44 -7.70
N PRO A 38 -0.12 10.59 -8.89
CA PRO A 38 -0.98 11.73 -9.19
C PRO A 38 -2.04 11.98 -8.12
N GLU A 39 -2.26 13.25 -7.78
CA GLU A 39 -3.20 13.73 -6.75
C GLU A 39 -2.84 13.37 -5.30
N MET A 40 -1.79 12.58 -5.09
CA MET A 40 -1.31 12.13 -3.79
C MET A 40 0.21 12.38 -3.66
N GLU A 41 0.72 13.41 -4.32
CA GLU A 41 2.14 13.72 -4.33
C GLU A 41 2.61 14.35 -3.02
N SER A 42 3.81 13.96 -2.57
CA SER A 42 4.45 14.63 -1.43
C SER A 42 5.09 15.94 -1.90
N VAL A 43 5.01 16.97 -1.06
CA VAL A 43 5.48 18.33 -1.40
C VAL A 43 6.75 18.68 -0.62
N VAL A 44 7.69 19.41 -1.22
CA VAL A 44 8.87 19.92 -0.50
C VAL A 44 8.41 20.90 0.59
N ALA A 45 8.76 20.58 1.84
CA ALA A 45 8.26 21.29 3.01
C ALA A 45 8.88 22.68 3.23
N SER A 46 10.13 22.88 2.80
CA SER A 46 10.89 24.10 3.11
C SER A 46 12.06 24.33 2.15
N GLY A 47 12.59 25.55 2.14
CA GLY A 47 13.77 25.92 1.35
C GLY A 47 13.43 26.40 -0.07
N PRO A 48 14.44 26.54 -0.95
CA PRO A 48 14.26 27.14 -2.29
C PRO A 48 13.29 26.39 -3.21
N LEU A 49 13.07 25.09 -2.95
CA LEU A 49 12.17 24.23 -3.73
C LEU A 49 10.81 24.03 -3.05
N ALA A 50 10.52 24.76 -1.97
CA ALA A 50 9.25 24.65 -1.27
C ALA A 50 8.07 24.81 -2.22
N ARG A 51 7.01 24.02 -2.01
CA ARG A 51 5.80 23.90 -2.86
C ARG A 51 5.97 23.12 -4.16
N LYS A 52 7.18 22.72 -4.56
CA LYS A 52 7.35 21.72 -5.62
C LYS A 52 7.01 20.34 -5.09
N ASN A 53 6.30 19.52 -5.87
CA ASN A 53 6.05 18.12 -5.54
C ASN A 53 7.12 17.19 -6.16
N VAL A 54 7.09 15.90 -5.84
CA VAL A 54 8.08 14.93 -6.36
C VAL A 54 8.06 14.86 -7.89
N GLN A 55 6.90 15.04 -8.52
CA GLN A 55 6.77 15.04 -9.98
C GLN A 55 7.44 16.28 -10.61
N ASP A 56 7.28 17.46 -10.01
CA ASP A 56 7.97 18.69 -10.43
C ASP A 56 9.49 18.50 -10.34
N LEU A 57 9.97 17.91 -9.24
CA LEU A 57 11.40 17.66 -9.05
C LEU A 57 11.94 16.71 -10.11
N THR A 58 11.18 15.66 -10.43
CA THR A 58 11.55 14.68 -11.44
C THR A 58 11.58 15.31 -12.83
N THR A 59 10.60 16.16 -13.16
CA THR A 59 10.50 16.85 -14.46
C THR A 59 11.58 17.92 -14.63
N ASP A 60 11.81 18.74 -13.60
CA ASP A 60 12.69 19.92 -13.69
C ASP A 60 14.18 19.56 -13.58
N TYR A 61 14.51 18.51 -12.83
CA TYR A 61 15.89 18.15 -12.52
C TYR A 61 16.32 16.80 -13.13
N GLY A 62 15.38 15.96 -13.55
CA GLY A 62 15.66 14.70 -14.26
C GLY A 62 16.73 13.85 -13.57
N PRO A 63 17.82 13.47 -14.28
CA PRO A 63 18.91 12.69 -13.70
C PRO A 63 19.60 13.32 -12.49
N ALA A 64 19.59 14.65 -12.35
CA ALA A 64 20.18 15.31 -11.19
C ALA A 64 19.40 15.06 -9.89
N PHE A 65 18.11 14.73 -10.00
CA PHE A 65 17.26 14.36 -8.86
C PHE A 65 17.16 12.85 -8.67
N LEU A 66 16.89 12.09 -9.74
CA LEU A 66 16.72 10.64 -9.67
C LEU A 66 18.05 9.87 -9.61
N GLY A 67 19.13 10.44 -10.15
CA GLY A 67 20.34 9.74 -10.55
C GLY A 67 20.20 9.12 -11.94
N GLU A 68 21.29 9.11 -12.72
CA GLU A 68 21.32 8.64 -14.12
C GLU A 68 20.73 7.23 -14.28
N THR A 69 21.19 6.27 -13.47
CA THR A 69 20.75 4.87 -13.56
C THR A 69 19.25 4.70 -13.30
N VAL A 70 18.68 5.48 -12.38
CA VAL A 70 17.25 5.41 -12.06
C VAL A 70 16.44 6.08 -13.16
N TYR A 71 16.89 7.25 -13.61
CA TYR A 71 16.26 7.99 -14.70
C TYR A 71 16.18 7.15 -15.98
N GLU A 72 17.28 6.52 -16.39
CA GLU A 72 17.31 5.65 -17.58
C GLU A 72 16.47 4.38 -17.41
N ARG A 73 16.50 3.75 -16.23
CA ARG A 73 15.79 2.49 -16.00
C ARG A 73 14.28 2.63 -15.98
N TYR A 74 13.78 3.78 -15.52
CA TYR A 74 12.36 4.03 -15.31
C TYR A 74 11.82 5.15 -16.18
N ASP A 75 12.49 5.43 -17.32
CA ASP A 75 12.07 6.40 -18.33
C ASP A 75 11.74 7.80 -17.75
N GLY A 76 12.51 8.20 -16.75
CA GLY A 76 12.34 9.48 -16.04
C GLY A 76 11.20 9.52 -15.03
N GLU A 77 10.54 8.40 -14.71
CA GLU A 77 9.52 8.35 -13.65
C GLU A 77 10.14 8.08 -12.27
N PHE A 78 9.58 8.69 -11.22
CA PHE A 78 9.97 8.37 -9.84
C PHE A 78 9.44 6.98 -9.47
N PRO A 79 10.31 5.99 -9.17
CA PRO A 79 9.89 4.59 -9.19
C PRO A 79 9.27 4.07 -7.89
N LEU A 80 9.25 4.86 -6.82
CA LEU A 80 8.85 4.41 -5.49
C LEU A 80 7.66 5.19 -4.93
N LEU A 81 6.91 4.53 -4.05
CA LEU A 81 6.01 5.14 -3.10
C LEU A 81 6.40 4.66 -1.70
N ILE A 82 6.60 5.61 -0.79
CA ILE A 82 7.01 5.34 0.60
C ILE A 82 5.89 5.80 1.53
N LYS A 83 5.42 4.90 2.39
CA LYS A 83 4.28 5.15 3.28
C LYS A 83 4.53 4.70 4.72
N LEU A 84 3.83 5.35 5.64
CA LEU A 84 3.50 4.77 6.95
C LEU A 84 2.03 4.32 6.90
N LEU A 85 1.76 3.08 7.31
CA LEU A 85 0.41 2.54 7.38
C LEU A 85 0.05 2.20 8.82
N ASP A 86 -1.13 2.62 9.26
CA ASP A 86 -1.72 2.33 10.57
C ASP A 86 -2.98 1.47 10.41
N ALA A 87 -2.84 0.14 10.60
CA ALA A 87 -3.98 -0.77 10.55
C ALA A 87 -4.71 -0.79 11.89
N ASN A 88 -5.71 0.09 12.04
CA ASN A 88 -6.62 0.11 13.19
C ASN A 88 -7.74 -0.94 13.08
N ASP A 89 -7.95 -1.46 11.87
CA ASP A 89 -8.76 -2.63 11.56
C ASP A 89 -8.09 -3.46 10.46
N ASP A 90 -8.63 -4.65 10.17
CA ASP A 90 -8.09 -5.48 9.08
C ASP A 90 -8.27 -4.77 7.72
N LEU A 91 -7.17 -4.70 6.96
CA LEU A 91 -7.22 -4.29 5.56
C LEU A 91 -7.74 -5.44 4.72
N SER A 92 -8.23 -5.09 3.52
CA SER A 92 -8.70 -6.09 2.58
C SER A 92 -7.61 -7.09 2.20
N ILE A 93 -8.01 -8.34 2.01
CA ILE A 93 -7.17 -9.37 1.40
C ILE A 93 -7.06 -9.06 -0.09
N GLN A 94 -5.83 -8.93 -0.58
CA GLN A 94 -5.55 -8.37 -1.89
C GLN A 94 -4.34 -9.00 -2.56
N VAL A 95 -4.19 -8.72 -3.86
CA VAL A 95 -3.06 -9.11 -4.68
C VAL A 95 -2.66 -7.95 -5.60
N HIS A 96 -1.38 -7.91 -5.96
CA HIS A 96 -0.79 -6.85 -6.76
C HIS A 96 -0.17 -7.42 -8.04
N PRO A 97 -0.34 -6.76 -9.20
CA PRO A 97 0.26 -7.20 -10.45
C PRO A 97 1.76 -6.89 -10.51
N ASP A 98 2.46 -7.54 -11.44
CA ASP A 98 3.81 -7.14 -11.85
C ASP A 98 3.75 -6.07 -12.95
N ASP A 99 4.91 -5.53 -13.33
CA ASP A 99 5.03 -4.50 -14.37
C ASP A 99 4.54 -5.01 -15.74
N THR A 100 4.62 -6.32 -16.00
CA THR A 100 4.19 -6.91 -17.27
C THR A 100 2.68 -6.88 -17.37
N TYR A 101 1.98 -7.32 -16.33
CA TYR A 101 0.53 -7.32 -16.26
C TYR A 101 -0.01 -5.89 -16.25
N ALA A 102 0.61 -4.98 -15.49
CA ALA A 102 0.22 -3.57 -15.45
C ALA A 102 0.25 -2.93 -16.85
N ARG A 103 1.35 -3.13 -17.59
CA ARG A 103 1.50 -2.58 -18.95
C ARG A 103 0.58 -3.25 -19.97
N THR A 104 0.48 -4.58 -19.95
CA THR A 104 -0.36 -5.34 -20.89
C THR A 104 -1.84 -4.95 -20.76
N ASN A 105 -2.29 -4.66 -19.54
CA ASN A 105 -3.67 -4.26 -19.25
C ASN A 105 -3.86 -2.73 -19.17
N GLN A 106 -2.86 -1.94 -19.59
CA GLN A 106 -2.95 -0.47 -19.65
C GLN A 106 -3.28 0.19 -18.30
N LEU A 107 -2.81 -0.40 -17.20
CA LEU A 107 -3.00 0.09 -15.83
C LEU A 107 -1.88 1.05 -15.38
N GLY A 108 -0.79 1.12 -16.14
CA GLY A 108 0.39 1.93 -15.86
C GLY A 108 1.69 1.20 -16.17
N ASN A 109 2.82 1.87 -15.95
CA ASN A 109 4.15 1.29 -16.17
C ASN A 109 4.63 0.41 -15.01
N PHE A 110 4.13 0.67 -13.81
CA PHE A 110 4.49 -0.04 -12.59
C PHE A 110 3.40 -1.03 -12.18
N GLY A 111 3.80 -2.27 -11.92
CA GLY A 111 3.10 -3.15 -11.00
C GLY A 111 3.25 -2.65 -9.57
N LYS A 112 3.08 -3.55 -8.60
CA LYS A 112 3.19 -3.17 -7.18
C LYS A 112 3.86 -4.28 -6.37
N MET A 113 5.18 -4.33 -6.47
CA MET A 113 6.03 -5.00 -5.50
C MET A 113 6.20 -4.11 -4.26
N GLU A 114 6.18 -4.70 -3.08
CA GLU A 114 6.32 -3.98 -1.83
C GLU A 114 7.08 -4.75 -0.75
N ALA A 115 7.57 -4.00 0.23
CA ALA A 115 8.19 -4.52 1.43
C ALA A 115 7.74 -3.71 2.64
N TRP A 116 7.43 -4.40 3.72
CA TRP A 116 7.00 -3.81 4.98
C TRP A 116 8.10 -4.00 6.02
N TYR A 117 8.47 -2.91 6.68
CA TYR A 117 9.16 -2.97 7.96
C TYR A 117 8.16 -2.74 9.08
N VAL A 118 7.99 -3.71 9.95
CA VAL A 118 7.02 -3.64 11.04
C VAL A 118 7.52 -2.69 12.11
N LEU A 119 6.84 -1.56 12.27
CA LEU A 119 7.17 -0.54 13.24
C LEU A 119 6.57 -0.87 14.62
N ARG A 120 5.36 -1.43 14.63
CA ARG A 120 4.61 -1.80 15.82
C ARG A 120 3.69 -2.97 15.52
N SER A 121 3.50 -3.84 16.51
CA SER A 121 2.53 -4.93 16.46
C SER A 121 1.95 -5.15 17.86
N GLU A 122 0.62 -5.11 17.97
CA GLU A 122 -0.14 -5.35 19.21
C GLU A 122 -0.85 -6.70 19.09
N GLU A 123 -0.10 -7.80 19.29
CA GLU A 123 -0.56 -9.16 18.96
C GLU A 123 -1.01 -9.30 17.49
N GLY A 124 -0.42 -8.46 16.62
CA GLY A 124 -0.80 -8.35 15.23
C GLY A 124 -0.27 -9.48 14.36
N ARG A 125 -0.93 -9.65 13.21
CA ARG A 125 -0.59 -10.63 12.18
C ARG A 125 -0.59 -9.97 10.80
N VAL A 126 -0.05 -10.67 9.82
CA VAL A 126 -0.20 -10.34 8.41
C VAL A 126 -0.67 -11.57 7.66
N ALA A 127 -1.51 -11.40 6.66
CA ALA A 127 -1.72 -12.42 5.65
C ALA A 127 -0.58 -12.34 4.63
N SER A 128 0.03 -13.48 4.31
CA SER A 128 1.04 -13.59 3.26
C SER A 128 1.06 -15.01 2.72
N GLY A 129 0.43 -15.19 1.56
CA GLY A 129 0.30 -16.46 0.86
C GLY A 129 -1.04 -17.14 1.05
N MET A 130 -1.26 -18.18 0.26
CA MET A 130 -2.42 -19.07 0.33
C MET A 130 -2.03 -20.35 1.05
N LYS A 131 -2.97 -20.98 1.75
CA LYS A 131 -2.74 -22.31 2.35
C LYS A 131 -2.43 -23.35 1.26
N PRO A 132 -1.63 -24.38 1.55
CA PRO A 132 -1.28 -25.41 0.57
C PRO A 132 -2.51 -26.08 -0.04
N GLY A 133 -2.53 -26.22 -1.37
CA GLY A 133 -3.59 -26.90 -2.10
C GLY A 133 -4.81 -26.05 -2.43
N VAL A 134 -4.83 -24.76 -2.05
CA VAL A 134 -5.89 -23.83 -2.47
C VAL A 134 -5.65 -23.43 -3.93
N ASP A 135 -6.63 -23.71 -4.78
CA ASP A 135 -6.68 -23.27 -6.17
C ASP A 135 -7.67 -22.11 -6.38
N LYS A 136 -7.83 -21.66 -7.65
CA LYS A 136 -8.76 -20.57 -7.99
C LYS A 136 -10.20 -20.91 -7.59
N GLN A 137 -10.63 -22.17 -7.75
CA GLN A 137 -12.00 -22.56 -7.44
C GLN A 137 -12.26 -22.50 -5.93
N ALA A 138 -11.36 -23.08 -5.13
CA ALA A 138 -11.46 -23.03 -3.67
C ALA A 138 -11.43 -21.60 -3.13
N LEU A 139 -10.64 -20.70 -3.75
CA LEU A 139 -10.64 -19.28 -3.41
C LEU A 139 -11.99 -18.61 -3.72
N VAL A 140 -12.57 -18.83 -4.90
CA VAL A 140 -13.89 -18.27 -5.28
C VAL A 140 -14.98 -18.76 -4.33
N GLU A 141 -15.00 -20.06 -4.02
CA GLU A 141 -15.96 -20.64 -3.07
C GLU A 141 -15.81 -20.02 -1.67
N ALA A 142 -14.58 -19.77 -1.21
CA ALA A 142 -14.33 -19.10 0.06
C ALA A 142 -14.77 -17.63 0.04
N ILE A 143 -14.62 -16.92 -1.08
CA ILE A 143 -15.09 -15.54 -1.25
C ILE A 143 -16.61 -15.48 -1.13
N ASP A 144 -17.32 -16.34 -1.88
CA ASP A 144 -18.78 -16.40 -1.88
C ASP A 144 -19.34 -16.75 -0.49
N ALA A 145 -18.69 -17.71 0.19
CA ALA A 145 -19.03 -18.11 1.54
C ALA A 145 -18.61 -17.09 2.62
N GLY A 146 -17.74 -16.12 2.29
CA GLY A 146 -17.18 -15.17 3.24
C GLY A 146 -16.20 -15.80 4.24
N THR A 147 -15.48 -16.84 3.82
CA THR A 147 -14.53 -17.63 4.62
C THR A 147 -13.10 -17.55 4.07
N VAL A 148 -12.74 -16.45 3.39
CA VAL A 148 -11.42 -16.28 2.74
C VAL A 148 -10.25 -16.43 3.71
N GLU A 149 -10.44 -16.05 4.97
CA GLU A 149 -9.43 -16.26 6.01
C GLU A 149 -9.09 -17.74 6.26
N ASP A 150 -10.01 -18.66 5.95
CA ASP A 150 -9.79 -20.10 6.08
C ASP A 150 -8.86 -20.66 5.02
N VAL A 151 -8.60 -19.92 3.93
CA VAL A 151 -7.76 -20.35 2.80
C VAL A 151 -6.48 -19.52 2.65
N VAL A 152 -6.31 -18.44 3.43
CA VAL A 152 -5.13 -17.58 3.45
C VAL A 152 -4.20 -17.95 4.60
N GLU A 153 -2.88 -17.76 4.41
CA GLU A 153 -1.88 -18.02 5.44
C GLU A 153 -1.59 -16.75 6.25
N PHE A 154 -1.78 -16.83 7.57
CA PHE A 154 -1.51 -15.74 8.50
C PHE A 154 -0.26 -16.01 9.33
N HIS A 155 0.54 -14.96 9.51
CA HIS A 155 1.78 -14.99 10.26
C HIS A 155 1.75 -13.91 11.34
N SER A 156 2.04 -14.27 12.59
CA SER A 156 2.27 -13.27 13.64
C SER A 156 3.51 -12.46 13.31
N VAL A 157 3.48 -11.16 13.63
CA VAL A 157 4.60 -10.25 13.38
C VAL A 157 4.93 -9.43 14.62
N SER A 158 6.18 -9.04 14.75
CA SER A 158 6.74 -8.19 15.81
C SER A 158 7.45 -6.97 15.23
N ALA A 159 7.65 -5.94 16.06
CA ALA A 159 8.43 -4.78 15.64
C ALA A 159 9.86 -5.20 15.25
N GLY A 160 10.33 -4.72 14.10
CA GLY A 160 11.61 -5.10 13.51
C GLY A 160 11.52 -6.17 12.43
N ASP A 161 10.38 -6.87 12.30
CA ASP A 161 10.20 -7.86 11.25
C ASP A 161 10.11 -7.19 9.87
N ILE A 162 10.53 -7.92 8.84
CA ILE A 162 10.42 -7.51 7.44
C ILE A 162 9.52 -8.51 6.71
N VAL A 163 8.49 -8.01 6.05
CA VAL A 163 7.61 -8.79 5.17
C VAL A 163 7.86 -8.36 3.75
N TYR A 164 8.26 -9.28 2.88
CA TYR A 164 8.53 -9.01 1.48
C TYR A 164 7.43 -9.58 0.59
N LEU A 165 6.77 -8.72 -0.17
CA LEU A 165 5.59 -9.06 -0.96
C LEU A 165 5.89 -8.92 -2.44
N ARG A 166 6.12 -10.09 -3.06
CA ARG A 166 6.28 -10.16 -4.51
C ARG A 166 4.93 -9.96 -5.19
N PRO A 167 4.90 -9.36 -6.39
CA PRO A 167 3.70 -9.37 -7.22
C PRO A 167 3.10 -10.77 -7.35
N GLY A 168 1.77 -10.85 -7.34
CA GLY A 168 1.01 -12.11 -7.34
C GLY A 168 0.84 -12.77 -5.97
N SER A 169 1.49 -12.28 -4.91
CA SER A 169 1.30 -12.81 -3.55
C SER A 169 0.00 -12.27 -2.95
N VAL A 170 -0.88 -13.15 -2.49
CA VAL A 170 -2.06 -12.75 -1.71
C VAL A 170 -1.62 -12.31 -0.32
N HIS A 171 -2.05 -11.13 0.12
CA HIS A 171 -1.62 -10.56 1.40
C HIS A 171 -2.67 -9.61 1.99
N ALA A 172 -2.49 -9.30 3.28
CA ALA A 172 -3.22 -8.25 3.99
C ALA A 172 -2.43 -7.79 5.22
N LEU A 173 -2.46 -6.50 5.50
CA LEU A 173 -2.04 -5.96 6.80
C LEU A 173 -3.22 -6.04 7.76
N CYS A 174 -3.04 -6.67 8.92
CA CYS A 174 -4.14 -6.83 9.87
C CYS A 174 -4.09 -5.80 11.00
N LYS A 175 -5.21 -5.69 11.69
CA LYS A 175 -5.41 -4.84 12.86
C LYS A 175 -4.26 -4.98 13.86
N GLY A 176 -3.88 -3.84 14.43
CA GLY A 176 -2.86 -3.77 15.47
C GLY A 176 -1.44 -3.62 14.93
N VAL A 177 -1.23 -3.73 13.61
CA VAL A 177 0.07 -3.59 12.97
C VAL A 177 0.25 -2.20 12.38
N MET A 178 1.44 -1.63 12.55
CA MET A 178 1.88 -0.43 11.85
C MET A 178 3.17 -0.73 11.09
N VAL A 179 3.24 -0.28 9.84
CA VAL A 179 4.40 -0.56 8.97
C VAL A 179 4.95 0.70 8.32
N TYR A 180 6.25 0.67 8.06
CA TYR A 180 6.87 1.49 7.03
C TYR A 180 6.90 0.65 5.75
N GLU A 181 6.13 1.08 4.75
CA GLU A 181 6.00 0.39 3.47
C GLU A 181 6.83 1.11 2.40
N VAL A 182 7.66 0.33 1.70
CA VAL A 182 8.33 0.77 0.48
C VAL A 182 7.77 -0.08 -0.66
N GLN A 183 7.18 0.59 -1.64
CA GLN A 183 6.57 -0.06 -2.79
C GLN A 183 6.98 0.64 -4.08
N GLN A 184 6.71 0.00 -5.23
CA GLN A 184 6.74 0.69 -6.52
C GLN A 184 5.72 1.85 -6.54
N SER A 185 5.94 2.87 -7.35
CA SER A 185 5.05 4.03 -7.49
C SER A 185 3.74 3.66 -8.22
N SER A 186 2.86 2.92 -7.52
CA SER A 186 1.62 2.37 -8.06
C SER A 186 0.55 2.23 -6.99
N SER A 187 -0.69 2.57 -7.32
CA SER A 187 -1.85 2.35 -6.46
C SER A 187 -2.67 1.11 -6.84
N ILE A 188 -2.23 0.34 -7.83
CA ILE A 188 -2.99 -0.80 -8.38
C ILE A 188 -3.16 -1.87 -7.31
N THR A 189 -4.41 -2.23 -7.02
CA THR A 189 -4.77 -3.22 -6.01
C THR A 189 -5.96 -4.02 -6.49
N PHE A 190 -5.80 -5.36 -6.57
CA PHE A 190 -6.92 -6.26 -6.81
C PHE A 190 -7.38 -6.83 -5.49
N ARG A 191 -8.56 -6.40 -5.08
CA ARG A 191 -9.17 -6.80 -3.81
C ARG A 191 -9.92 -8.11 -3.97
N LEU A 192 -9.58 -9.11 -3.16
CA LEU A 192 -10.23 -10.41 -3.15
C LEU A 192 -11.34 -10.49 -2.10
N TYR A 193 -11.12 -9.87 -0.93
CA TYR A 193 -12.08 -9.90 0.16
C TYR A 193 -11.95 -8.68 1.07
N ASP A 194 -13.07 -8.22 1.61
CA ASP A 194 -13.13 -7.02 2.45
C ASP A 194 -14.10 -7.11 3.62
N TYR A 195 -14.34 -8.31 4.13
CA TYR A 195 -15.16 -8.52 5.33
C TYR A 195 -16.61 -8.01 5.19
N LYS A 196 -17.07 -7.77 3.95
CA LYS A 196 -18.37 -7.13 3.65
C LYS A 196 -18.55 -5.80 4.41
N ARG A 197 -17.44 -5.09 4.68
CA ARG A 197 -17.44 -3.81 5.38
C ARG A 197 -17.92 -2.70 4.43
N PRO A 198 -18.90 -1.88 4.84
CA PRO A 198 -19.30 -0.71 4.07
C PRO A 198 -18.21 0.37 4.10
N ASP A 199 -18.15 1.17 3.03
CA ASP A 199 -17.39 2.41 3.01
C ASP A 199 -18.12 3.57 3.72
N ALA A 200 -17.55 4.76 3.65
CA ALA A 200 -18.12 5.96 4.27
C ALA A 200 -19.49 6.35 3.68
N ASP A 201 -19.81 5.88 2.47
CA ASP A 201 -21.06 6.13 1.76
C ASP A 201 -22.02 4.92 1.84
N GLU A 202 -21.78 3.99 2.78
CA GLU A 202 -22.54 2.76 3.00
C GLU A 202 -22.49 1.73 1.86
N ASN A 203 -21.55 1.87 0.91
CA ASN A 203 -21.39 0.93 -0.21
C ASN A 203 -20.37 -0.16 0.11
N LEU A 204 -20.55 -1.35 -0.47
CA LEU A 204 -19.51 -2.37 -0.44
C LEU A 204 -18.38 -1.98 -1.38
N ARG A 205 -17.13 -2.06 -0.92
CA ARG A 205 -15.97 -1.80 -1.76
C ARG A 205 -15.81 -2.87 -2.83
N GLU A 206 -15.38 -2.44 -4.01
CA GLU A 206 -15.20 -3.30 -5.17
C GLU A 206 -14.21 -4.44 -4.92
N LEU A 207 -14.58 -5.63 -5.40
CA LEU A 207 -13.76 -6.85 -5.46
C LEU A 207 -13.39 -7.14 -6.92
N HIS A 208 -12.22 -7.73 -7.13
CA HIS A 208 -11.61 -7.99 -8.44
C HIS A 208 -11.29 -9.48 -8.55
N ILE A 209 -12.27 -10.28 -8.99
CA ILE A 209 -12.20 -11.76 -8.92
C ILE A 209 -11.81 -12.41 -10.25
N ASP A 210 -12.07 -11.75 -11.38
CA ASP A 210 -11.90 -12.33 -12.72
C ASP A 210 -10.45 -12.38 -13.20
#